data_AF-A0A932P7E9-F1
#
_entry.id   AF-A0A932P7E9-F1
#
_cell.length_a   1.000
_cell.length_b   1.000
_cell.length_c   1.000
_cell.angle_alpha   90.00
_cell.angle_beta   90.00
_cell.angle_gamma   90.00
#
_symmetry.space_group_name_H-M   'P 1'
#
loop_
_entity.id
_entity.type
_entity.pdbx_description
1 polymer ?
#
loop_
_entity_poly.entity_id
_entity_poly.type
_entity_poly.pdbx_seq_one_letter_code
_entity_poly.pdbx_strand_id
1 'polypeptide(L)'
;MSKKHDKTLQAVFEDPGRANIPWRDIVTLFESLGAEVTEGEGSRVRVALNEVRAVFHRPHPQKETDKGTVRSVRRFLTEAGVTP
;
A
#
# COMPACT_ATOMS: atom_id res chain seq x y z
N MET A 1 -12.28 3.80 -8.99
CA MET A 1 -11.72 2.54 -8.43
C MET A 1 -12.35 1.32 -9.07
N SER A 2 -11.64 0.20 -9.10
CA SER A 2 -12.17 -1.09 -9.55
C SER A 2 -12.51 -2.00 -8.37
N LYS A 3 -13.38 -3.00 -8.56
CA LYS A 3 -13.67 -4.02 -7.54
C LYS A 3 -12.42 -4.71 -6.98
N LYS A 4 -11.33 -4.78 -7.74
CA LYS A 4 -10.06 -5.33 -7.27
C LYS A 4 -9.40 -4.40 -6.25
N HIS A 5 -9.40 -3.09 -6.51
CA HIS A 5 -8.82 -2.10 -5.61
C HIS A 5 -9.60 -2.02 -4.30
N ASP A 6 -10.93 -2.09 -4.36
CA ASP A 6 -11.79 -2.11 -3.17
C ASP A 6 -11.47 -3.31 -2.28
N LYS A 7 -11.27 -4.50 -2.87
CA LYS A 7 -10.85 -5.70 -2.13
C LYS A 7 -9.48 -5.54 -1.49
N THR A 8 -8.51 -4.94 -2.19
CA THR A 8 -7.19 -4.65 -1.63
C THR A 8 -7.29 -3.66 -0.48
N LEU A 9 -8.08 -2.60 -0.63
CA LEU A 9 -8.32 -1.59 0.41
C LEU A 9 -8.93 -2.25 1.65
N GLN A 10 -9.98 -3.05 1.49
CA GLN A 10 -10.58 -3.82 2.60
C GLN A 10 -9.56 -4.74 3.27
N ALA A 11 -8.76 -5.48 2.50
CA ALA A 11 -7.74 -6.38 3.04
C ALA A 11 -6.65 -5.64 3.85
N VAL A 12 -6.27 -4.44 3.42
CA VAL A 12 -5.33 -3.58 4.16
C VAL A 12 -5.90 -3.17 5.51
N PHE A 13 -7.21 -2.93 5.61
CA PHE A 13 -7.89 -2.46 6.82
C PHE A 13 -8.42 -3.55 7.75
N GLU A 14 -8.40 -4.82 7.33
CA GLU A 14 -8.88 -5.97 8.11
C GLU A 14 -8.17 -6.15 9.45
N ASP A 15 -8.88 -6.52 10.52
CA ASP A 15 -8.30 -6.80 11.84
C ASP A 15 -8.78 -8.16 12.37
N PRO A 16 -7.89 -9.15 12.60
CA PRO A 16 -6.43 -9.08 12.52
C PRO A 16 -5.88 -8.88 11.09
N GLY A 17 -4.84 -8.07 10.95
CA GLY A 17 -4.24 -7.72 9.65
C GLY A 17 -3.76 -8.93 8.83
N ARG A 18 -4.14 -8.95 7.54
CA ARG A 18 -3.68 -9.97 6.57
C ARG A 18 -2.18 -9.87 6.30
N ALA A 19 -1.51 -11.01 6.21
CA ALA A 19 -0.16 -11.15 5.68
C ALA A 19 -0.26 -12.06 4.46
N ASN A 20 -0.18 -11.47 3.27
CA ASN A 20 -0.26 -12.11 1.93
C ASN A 20 -0.84 -11.16 0.85
N ILE A 21 -0.99 -9.86 1.12
CA ILE A 21 -1.43 -8.92 0.08
C ILE A 21 -0.28 -8.76 -0.93
N PRO A 22 -0.49 -9.07 -2.23
CA PRO A 22 0.56 -8.90 -3.22
C PRO A 22 1.00 -7.44 -3.29
N TRP A 23 2.30 -7.17 -3.25
CA TRP A 23 2.83 -5.80 -3.27
C TRP A 23 2.32 -5.01 -4.49
N ARG A 24 2.24 -5.68 -5.65
CA ARG A 24 1.70 -5.10 -6.87
C ARG A 24 0.27 -4.59 -6.70
N ASP A 25 -0.56 -5.29 -5.94
CA ASP A 25 -1.95 -4.89 -5.73
C ASP A 25 -2.04 -3.62 -4.88
N ILE A 26 -1.13 -3.46 -3.90
CA ILE A 26 -0.98 -2.23 -3.10
C ILE A 26 -0.51 -1.07 -3.97
N VAL A 27 0.47 -1.27 -4.85
CA VAL A 27 0.94 -0.22 -5.78
C VAL A 27 -0.19 0.22 -6.71
N THR A 28 -0.91 -0.71 -7.32
CA THR A 28 -2.05 -0.36 -8.20
C THR A 28 -3.20 0.32 -7.44
N LEU A 29 -3.38 -0.02 -6.15
CA LEU A 29 -4.32 0.68 -5.29
C LEU A 29 -3.91 2.14 -5.11
N PHE A 30 -2.65 2.41 -4.76
CA PHE A 30 -2.10 3.76 -4.64
C PHE A 30 -2.28 4.57 -5.92
N GLU A 31 -1.88 4.03 -7.07
CA GLU A 31 -2.06 4.69 -8.37
C GLU A 31 -3.54 5.01 -8.64
N SER A 32 -4.44 4.09 -8.30
CA SER A 32 -5.89 4.29 -8.49
C SER A 32 -6.52 5.32 -7.56
N LEU A 33 -5.86 5.63 -6.44
CA LEU A 33 -6.20 6.70 -5.51
C LEU A 33 -5.61 8.05 -5.93
N GLY A 34 -4.84 8.09 -7.03
CA GLY A 34 -4.16 9.30 -7.49
C GLY A 34 -2.83 9.55 -6.80
N ALA A 35 -2.24 8.54 -6.16
CA ALA A 35 -0.93 8.68 -5.54
C ALA A 35 0.19 8.77 -6.59
N GLU A 36 1.18 9.62 -6.33
CA GLU A 36 2.43 9.62 -7.07
C GLU A 36 3.35 8.52 -6.49
N VAL A 37 3.70 7.54 -7.31
CA VAL A 37 4.57 6.43 -6.92
C VAL A 37 5.89 6.52 -7.70
N THR A 38 7.02 6.58 -6.99
CA THR A 38 8.36 6.63 -7.61
C THR A 38 9.28 5.57 -7.01
N GLU A 39 10.07 4.92 -7.87
CA GLU A 39 11.11 4.00 -7.42
C GLU A 39 12.34 4.78 -6.93
N GLY A 40 12.88 4.37 -5.78
CA GLY A 40 14.16 4.85 -5.26
C GLY A 40 15.28 3.84 -5.49
N GLU A 41 16.46 4.12 -4.91
CA GLU A 41 17.56 3.16 -4.92
C GLU A 41 17.18 1.84 -4.23
N GLY A 42 17.44 0.72 -4.90
CA GLY A 42 17.17 -0.62 -4.41
C GLY A 42 15.67 -0.98 -4.41
N SER A 43 15.18 -1.48 -3.27
CA SER A 43 13.78 -1.87 -3.09
C SER A 43 12.87 -0.73 -2.63
N ARG A 44 13.38 0.50 -2.49
CA ARG A 44 12.60 1.63 -1.96
C ARG A 44 11.54 2.10 -2.96
N VAL A 45 10.34 2.35 -2.47
CA VAL A 45 9.22 2.93 -3.22
C VAL A 45 8.71 4.13 -2.43
N ARG A 46 8.76 5.32 -3.02
CA ARG A 46 8.24 6.54 -2.42
C ARG A 46 6.83 6.77 -2.94
N VAL A 47 5.91 7.07 -2.05
CA VAL A 47 4.49 7.29 -2.36
C VAL A 47 4.06 8.62 -1.76
N ALA A 48 3.39 9.44 -2.56
CA ALA A 48 2.75 10.67 -2.11
C ALA A 48 1.27 10.65 -2.46
N LEU A 49 0.39 10.92 -1.49
CA LEU A 49 -1.06 10.94 -1.65
C LEU A 49 -1.65 11.98 -0.69
N ASN A 50 -2.48 12.90 -1.18
CA ASN A 50 -3.16 13.92 -0.36
C ASN A 50 -2.20 14.64 0.62
N GLU A 51 -1.06 15.12 0.10
CA GLU A 51 0.02 15.79 0.87
C GLU A 51 0.78 14.90 1.88
N VAL A 52 0.35 13.64 2.07
CA VAL A 52 1.04 12.65 2.90
C VAL A 52 2.08 11.91 2.07
N ARG A 53 3.26 11.69 2.65
CA ARG A 53 4.37 10.99 2.00
C ARG A 53 4.82 9.80 2.84
N ALA A 54 5.07 8.67 2.19
CA ALA A 54 5.63 7.49 2.82
C ALA A 54 6.71 6.85 1.93
N VAL A 55 7.61 6.10 2.56
CA VAL A 55 8.58 5.25 1.89
C VAL A 55 8.34 3.82 2.33
N PHE A 56 8.17 2.93 1.36
CA PHE A 56 8.02 1.51 1.56
C PHE A 56 9.20 0.76 0.92
N HIS A 57 9.32 -0.51 1.27
CA HIS A 57 10.27 -1.42 0.64
C HIS A 57 9.49 -2.51 -0.08
N ARG A 58 9.79 -2.73 -1.36
CA ARG A 58 9.30 -3.89 -2.09
C ARG A 58 9.76 -5.15 -1.36
N PRO A 59 8.86 -6.12 -1.11
CA PRO A 59 9.27 -7.38 -0.50
C PRO A 59 10.23 -8.12 -1.44
N HIS A 60 11.27 -8.71 -0.86
CA HIS A 60 12.27 -9.52 -1.56
C HIS A 60 12.80 -10.59 -0.59
N PRO A 61 12.90 -11.88 -0.99
CA PRO A 61 12.59 -12.46 -2.30
C PRO A 61 11.09 -12.71 -2.56
N GLN A 62 10.24 -12.60 -1.54
CA GLN A 62 8.81 -12.86 -1.65
C GLN A 62 8.06 -11.72 -2.37
N LYS A 63 6.93 -12.05 -3.01
CA LYS A 63 6.07 -11.06 -3.72
C LYS A 63 5.00 -10.45 -2.82
N GLU A 64 4.78 -11.08 -1.68
CA GLU A 64 3.73 -10.75 -0.72
C GLU A 64 4.25 -9.77 0.33
N THR A 65 3.37 -8.88 0.76
CA THR A 65 3.66 -7.86 1.75
C THR A 65 3.54 -8.45 3.15
N ASP A 66 4.55 -8.25 3.99
CA ASP A 66 4.55 -8.69 5.38
C ASP A 66 3.57 -7.86 6.24
N LYS A 67 3.20 -8.36 7.43
CA LYS A 67 2.25 -7.70 8.33
C LYS A 67 2.69 -6.29 8.76
N GLY A 68 3.99 -6.08 8.93
CA GLY A 68 4.55 -4.79 9.31
C GLY A 68 4.34 -3.76 8.21
N THR A 69 4.68 -4.14 6.97
CA THR A 69 4.46 -3.28 5.80
C THR A 69 2.96 -3.04 5.57
N VAL A 70 2.08 -4.03 5.71
CA VAL A 70 0.61 -3.83 5.62
C VAL A 70 0.12 -2.83 6.67
N ARG A 71 0.62 -2.89 7.91
CA ARG A 71 0.29 -1.91 8.97
C ARG A 71 0.74 -0.50 8.60
N SER A 72 1.94 -0.36 8.03
CA SER A 72 2.45 0.93 7.55
C SER A 72 1.60 1.47 6.40
N VAL A 73 1.17 0.61 5.47
CA VAL A 73 0.26 0.99 4.36
C VAL A 73 -1.09 1.46 4.90
N ARG A 74 -1.69 0.74 5.86
CA ARG A 74 -2.94 1.17 6.52
C ARG A 74 -2.80 2.54 7.15
N ARG A 75 -1.71 2.75 7.91
CA ARG A 75 -1.42 4.03 8.56
C ARG A 75 -1.31 5.15 7.52
N PHE A 76 -0.52 4.94 6.47
CA PHE A 76 -0.36 5.90 5.38
C PHE A 76 -1.68 6.27 4.72
N LEU A 77 -2.52 5.28 4.37
CA LEU A 77 -3.84 5.53 3.78
C LEU A 77 -4.75 6.30 4.74
N THR A 78 -4.75 5.94 6.02
CA THR A 78 -5.54 6.64 7.05
C THR A 78 -5.11 8.10 7.19
N GLU A 79 -3.79 8.36 7.26
CA GLU A 79 -3.23 9.72 7.32
C GLU A 79 -3.57 10.52 6.05
N ALA A 80 -3.60 9.86 4.88
CA ALA A 80 -4.00 10.44 3.61
C ALA A 80 -5.54 10.60 3.47
N GLY A 81 -6.33 10.31 4.51
CA GLY A 81 -7.78 10.46 4.50
C GLY A 81 -8.53 9.38 3.70
N VAL A 82 -7.89 8.24 3.44
CA VAL A 82 -8.48 7.09 2.72
C VAL A 82 -8.86 6.00 3.72
N THR A 83 -10.15 5.67 3.77
CA THR A 83 -10.71 4.52 4.49
C THR A 83 -11.61 3.71 3.56
N PRO A 84 -11.87 2.42 3.86
CA PRO A 84 -12.80 1.59 3.07
C PRO A 84 -14.22 2.16 2.99
#